data_AF-A0A1H0KCW2-F1
#
_entry.id   AF-A0A1H0KCW2-F1
#
_cell.length_a   1.000
_cell.length_b   1.000
_cell.length_c   1.000
_cell.angle_alpha   90.00
_cell.angle_beta   90.00
_cell.angle_gamma   90.00
#
_symmetry.space_group_name_H-M   'P 1'
#
loop_
_entity.id
_entity.type
_entity.pdbx_description
1 polymer ?
#
loop_
_entity_poly.entity_id
_entity_poly.type
_entity_poly.pdbx_seq_one_letter_code
_entity_poly.pdbx_strand_id
1 'polypeptide(L)' 'MQHLRGAGWVKAIALPDSPKLIASLLNKGWIESSHSGSSVAYRITHAGLAAKSTPVKL' A
#
# COMPACT_ATOMS: atom_id res chain seq x y z
N MET A 1 12.01 -9.05 -16.60
CA MET A 1 11.94 -8.50 -15.23
C MET A 1 11.19 -7.15 -15.25
N GLN A 2 9.86 -7.15 -15.37
CA GLN A 2 9.03 -5.92 -15.46
C GLN A 2 7.76 -5.98 -14.57
N HIS A 3 7.75 -6.77 -13.50
CA HIS A 3 6.52 -7.05 -12.73
C HIS A 3 6.17 -6.00 -11.65
N LEU A 4 6.82 -4.83 -11.66
CA LEU A 4 6.45 -3.66 -10.85
C LEU A 4 6.29 -2.43 -11.75
N ARG A 5 5.30 -2.43 -12.65
CA ARG A 5 4.78 -1.17 -13.21
C ARG A 5 3.70 -0.67 -12.24
N GLY A 6 3.91 0.27 -11.33
CA GLY A 6 5.09 1.01 -10.94
C GLY A 6 5.10 1.11 -9.42
N ALA A 7 6.26 1.45 -8.85
CA ALA A 7 6.38 1.96 -7.49
C ALA A 7 5.73 3.37 -7.35
N GLY A 8 4.53 3.52 -7.90
CA GLY A 8 3.79 4.77 -8.00
C GLY A 8 2.87 4.98 -6.82
N TRP A 9 2.67 6.24 -6.47
CA TRP A 9 1.71 6.65 -5.46
C TRP A 9 0.28 6.49 -5.98
N VAL A 10 -0.57 5.84 -5.19
CA VAL A 10 -2.01 5.68 -5.46
C VAL A 10 -2.77 6.63 -4.55
N LYS A 11 -3.58 7.52 -5.12
CA LYS A 11 -4.38 8.47 -4.34
C LYS A 11 -5.36 7.72 -3.44
N ALA A 12 -5.59 8.23 -2.23
CA ALA A 12 -6.50 7.63 -1.26
C ALA A 12 -7.93 7.41 -1.81
N ILE A 13 -8.41 8.31 -2.69
CA ILE A 13 -9.72 8.20 -3.37
C ILE A 13 -9.85 6.96 -4.27
N ALA A 14 -8.73 6.38 -4.72
CA ALA A 14 -8.73 5.17 -5.54
C ALA A 14 -8.67 3.88 -4.70
N LEU A 15 -8.56 3.99 -3.37
CA LEU A 15 -8.52 2.85 -2.46
C LEU A 15 -9.91 2.57 -1.88
N PRO A 16 -10.14 1.34 -1.40
CA PRO A 16 -11.36 1.03 -0.64
C PRO A 16 -11.50 1.94 0.57
N ASP A 17 -12.73 2.40 0.83
CA ASP A 17 -13.04 3.21 2.02
C ASP A 17 -13.08 2.33 3.28
N SER A 18 -11.91 1.88 3.71
CA SER A 18 -11.72 1.06 4.90
C SER A 18 -10.56 1.59 5.74
N PRO A 19 -10.82 2.54 6.64
CA PRO A 19 -9.79 3.14 7.49
C PRO A 19 -9.05 2.10 8.34
N LYS A 20 -9.75 1.05 8.80
CA LYS A 20 -9.16 -0.04 9.59
C LYS A 20 -8.13 -0.84 8.79
N LEU A 21 -8.43 -1.14 7.53
CA LEU A 21 -7.51 -1.85 6.65
C LEU A 21 -6.26 -1.00 6.38
N ILE A 22 -6.45 0.26 5.99
CA ILE A 22 -5.34 1.18 5.71
C ILE A 22 -4.44 1.35 6.94
N ALA A 23 -5.02 1.56 8.12
CA ALA A 23 -4.26 1.64 9.36
C ALA A 23 -3.47 0.36 9.66
N SER A 24 -4.06 -0.82 9.44
CA SER A 24 -3.35 -2.10 9.62
C SER A 24 -2.17 -2.26 8.66
N LEU A 25 -2.36 -1.89 7.39
CA LEU A 25 -1.31 -1.95 6.37
C LEU A 25 -0.15 -0.98 6.67
N LEU A 26 -0.46 0.23 7.14
CA LEU A 26 0.53 1.21 7.59
C LEU A 26 1.29 0.71 8.83
N ASN A 27 0.58 0.20 9.83
CA ASN A 27 1.18 -0.29 11.07
C ASN A 27 2.12 -1.49 10.83
N LYS A 28 1.81 -2.34 9.84
CA LYS A 28 2.68 -3.43 9.42
C LYS A 28 3.85 -2.99 8.52
N GLY A 29 3.90 -1.72 8.13
CA GLY A 29 4.89 -1.19 7.19
C GLY A 29 4.73 -1.75 5.77
N TRP A 30 3.56 -2.28 5.43
CA TRP A 30 3.30 -2.88 4.10
C TRP A 30 2.97 -1.82 3.05
N ILE A 31 2.43 -0.68 3.49
CA ILE A 31 2.28 0.52 2.69
C ILE A 31 2.88 1.70 3.44
N GLU A 32 3.21 2.75 2.71
CA GLU A 32 3.60 4.06 3.24
C GLU A 32 2.65 5.14 2.69
N SER A 33 2.50 6.24 3.41
CA SER A 33 1.69 7.39 3.00
C SER A 33 2.56 8.59 2.63
N SER A 34 2.11 9.34 1.62
CA SER A 34 2.62 10.65 1.28
C SER A 34 1.49 11.66 1.36
N HIS A 35 1.77 12.76 2.05
CA HIS A 35 0.88 13.91 2.16
C HIS A 35 1.41 14.98 1.21
N SER A 36 0.67 15.25 0.14
CA SER A 36 0.95 16.35 -0.78
C SER A 36 -0.20 17.34 -0.70
N GLY A 37 -0.03 18.39 0.11
CA GLY A 37 -1.07 19.35 0.41
C GLY A 37 -2.30 18.69 1.04
N SER A 38 -3.46 18.86 0.39
CA SER A 38 -4.74 18.27 0.83
C SER A 38 -4.96 16.82 0.37
N SER A 39 -4.04 16.25 -0.41
CA SER A 39 -4.18 14.91 -0.97
C SER A 39 -3.27 13.91 -0.25
N VAL A 40 -3.86 12.78 0.14
CA VAL A 40 -3.13 11.61 0.63
C VAL A 40 -2.97 10.60 -0.50
N ALA A 41 -1.76 10.06 -0.63
CA ALA A 41 -1.50 8.93 -1.50
C ALA A 41 -0.72 7.85 -0.76
N TYR A 42 -0.84 6.61 -1.23
CA TYR A 42 -0.21 5.44 -0.63
C TYR A 42 0.63 4.70 -1.66
N ARG A 43 1.71 4.08 -1.21
CA ARG A 43 2.55 3.21 -2.04
C ARG A 43 2.82 1.92 -1.29
N ILE A 44 2.89 0.80 -2.00
CA ILE A 44 3.31 -0.49 -1.43
C ILE A 44 4.82 -0.48 -1.19
N THR A 45 5.25 -0.91 -0.01
CA THR A 45 6.67 -1.04 0.33
C THR A 45 7.22 -2.38 -0.17
N HIS A 46 8.54 -2.55 -0.09
CA HIS A 46 9.15 -3.85 -0.36
C HIS A 46 8.63 -4.94 0.60
N ALA A 47 8.43 -4.59 1.88
CA ALA A 47 7.87 -5.51 2.88
C ALA A 47 6.42 -5.91 2.55
N GLY A 48 5.61 -4.96 2.06
CA GLY A 48 4.24 -5.26 1.60
C GLY A 48 4.21 -6.15 0.36
N LEU A 49 5.14 -5.94 -0.58
CA LEU A 49 5.30 -6.80 -1.75
C LEU A 49 5.71 -8.23 -1.38
N ALA A 50 6.65 -8.36 -0.44
CA ALA A 50 7.05 -9.67 0.09
C ALA A 50 5.86 -10.35 0.78
N ALA A 51 5.13 -9.63 1.65
CA ALA A 51 3.96 -10.15 2.35
C ALA A 51 2.84 -10.61 1.41
N LYS A 52 2.57 -9.87 0.33
CA LYS A 52 1.62 -10.26 -0.72
C LYS A 52 2.05 -11.53 -1.46
N SER A 53 3.36 -11.75 -1.61
CA SER A 53 3.91 -12.91 -2.32
C SER A 53 3.94 -14.17 -1.46
N THR A 54 3.77 -14.02 -0.14
CA THR A 54 3.66 -15.15 0.78
C THR A 54 2.33 -15.87 0.54
N PRO A 55 2.33 -17.19 0.33
CA PRO A 55 1.10 -17.96 0.25
C PRO A 55 0.31 -17.81 1.55
N VAL A 56 -0.97 -17.47 1.45
CA VAL A 56 -1.88 -17.63 2.58
C VAL A 56 -2.03 -19.13 2.80
N LYS A 57 -1.45 -19.64 3.89
CA LYS A 57 -1.77 -20.99 4.36
C LYS A 57 -3.23 -20.94 4.85
N LEU A 58 -4.12 -21.48 4.02
CA LEU A 58 -5.51 -21.79 4.39
C LEU A 58 -5.54 -23.01 5.30
#